data_AF-A0A7C5RX20-F1
#
_entry.id   AF-A0A7C5RX20-F1
#
_cell.length_a   1.000
_cell.length_b   1.000
_cell.length_c   1.000
_cell.angle_alpha   90.00
_cell.angle_beta   90.00
_cell.angle_gamma   90.00
#
_symmetry.space_group_name_H-M   'P 1'
#
loop_
_entity.id
_entity.type
_entity.pdbx_description
1 polymer ?
#
loop_
_entity_poly.entity_id
_entity_poly.type
_entity_poly.pdbx_seq_one_letter_code
_entity_poly.pdbx_strand_id
1 'polypeptide(L)'
;MEKIFYVGIYVFLASLVGLGILLIHLLLSQKPKDNPPQKFLPFESGMIPFHDSRGRLPVKFYIFALAFLIFDIEVALLIPYIPIVKQLGIVGIAEVLFFLLVLFFGYLYIRDVALKQ
;
A
#
# COMPACT_ATOMS: atom_id res chain seq x y z
N MET A 1 24.16 11.71 7.80
CA MET A 1 24.48 10.67 6.79
C MET A 1 24.68 9.30 7.42
N GLU A 2 25.38 9.17 8.54
CA GLU A 2 25.59 7.89 9.22
C GLU A 2 24.30 7.15 9.57
N LYS A 3 23.25 7.84 10.07
CA LYS A 3 21.94 7.21 10.34
C LYS A 3 21.30 6.57 9.11
N ILE A 4 21.38 7.22 7.96
CA ILE A 4 20.83 6.69 6.69
C ILE A 4 21.62 5.45 6.28
N PHE A 5 22.94 5.47 6.48
CA PHE A 5 23.81 4.32 6.23
C PHE A 5 23.45 3.12 7.13
N TYR A 6 23.19 3.33 8.43
CA TYR A 6 22.74 2.27 9.34
C TYR A 6 21.38 1.69 8.94
N VAL A 7 20.43 2.54 8.54
CA VAL A 7 19.12 2.08 8.03
C VAL A 7 19.31 1.26 6.75
N GLY A 8 20.17 1.71 5.84
CA GLY A 8 20.50 0.97 4.62
C GLY A 8 21.09 -0.41 4.92
N ILE A 9 22.04 -0.50 5.85
CA ILE A 9 22.61 -1.78 6.31
C ILE A 9 21.52 -2.68 6.89
N TYR A 10 20.64 -2.14 7.72
CA TYR A 10 19.56 -2.91 8.33
C TYR A 10 18.62 -3.53 7.28
N VAL A 11 18.16 -2.72 6.31
CA VAL A 11 17.30 -3.20 5.21
C VAL A 11 18.02 -4.26 4.38
N PHE A 12 19.31 -4.06 4.11
CA PHE A 12 20.14 -5.02 3.37
C PHE A 12 20.28 -6.36 4.12
N LEU A 13 20.58 -6.34 5.42
CA LEU A 13 20.66 -7.55 6.23
C LEU A 13 19.30 -8.26 6.34
N ALA A 14 18.21 -7.51 6.54
CA ALA A 14 16.86 -8.07 6.61
C ALA A 14 16.47 -8.79 5.30
N SER A 15 16.80 -8.18 4.16
CA SER A 15 16.56 -8.78 2.84
C SER A 15 17.44 -10.00 2.59
N LEU A 16 18.72 -9.98 3.01
CA LEU A 16 19.58 -11.17 2.97
C LEU A 16 19.03 -12.32 3.81
N VAL A 17 18.51 -12.05 5.00
CA VAL A 17 17.87 -13.07 5.84
C VAL A 17 16.64 -13.64 5.13
N GLY A 18 15.77 -12.79 4.58
CA GLY A 18 14.60 -13.24 3.81
C GLY A 18 14.97 -14.12 2.62
N LEU A 19 15.98 -13.72 1.84
CA LEU A 19 16.51 -14.51 0.73
C LEU A 19 17.16 -15.82 1.21
N GLY A 20 17.89 -15.79 2.33
CA GLY A 20 18.49 -16.97 2.93
C GLY A 20 17.44 -18.01 3.33
N ILE A 21 16.34 -17.59 3.96
CA ILE A 21 15.22 -18.46 4.32
C ILE A 21 14.59 -19.06 3.05
N LEU A 22 14.37 -18.26 2.00
CA LEU A 22 13.83 -18.74 0.72
C LEU A 22 14.78 -19.76 0.06
N LEU A 23 16.09 -19.52 0.06
CA LEU A 23 17.09 -20.43 -0.49
C LEU A 23 17.16 -21.74 0.29
N ILE A 24 17.18 -21.67 1.62
CA ILE A 24 17.13 -22.87 2.48
C ILE A 24 15.86 -23.66 2.18
N HIS A 25 14.71 -23.01 2.05
CA HIS A 25 13.46 -23.67 1.69
C HIS A 25 13.54 -24.34 0.32
N LEU A 26 14.09 -23.68 -0.69
CA LEU A 26 14.26 -24.24 -2.04
C LEU A 26 15.22 -25.43 -2.07
N LEU A 27 16.30 -25.40 -1.29
CA LEU A 27 17.30 -26.46 -1.20
C LEU A 27 16.80 -27.68 -0.40
N LEU A 28 16.06 -27.43 0.69
CA LEU A 28 15.51 -28.49 1.54
C LEU A 28 14.15 -29.02 1.05
N SER A 29 13.48 -28.30 0.15
CA SER A 29 12.19 -28.72 -0.38
C SER A 29 12.33 -30.03 -1.17
N GLN A 30 11.91 -31.13 -0.56
CA GLN A 30 11.75 -32.41 -1.23
C GLN A 30 10.57 -32.33 -2.20
N LYS A 31 10.85 -31.98 -3.46
CA LYS A 31 9.84 -32.03 -4.52
C LYS A 31 9.50 -33.49 -4.81
N PRO A 32 8.22 -33.90 -4.73
CA PRO A 32 7.81 -35.22 -5.20
C PRO A 32 8.27 -35.43 -6.64
N LYS A 33 8.81 -36.62 -6.96
CA LYS A 33 9.21 -37.01 -8.33
C LYS A 33 8.06 -36.82 -9.32
N ASP A 34 6.85 -37.13 -8.86
CA ASP A 34 5.62 -36.94 -9.60
C ASP A 34 4.83 -35.81 -8.93
N ASN A 35 4.92 -34.59 -9.47
CA ASN A 35 3.99 -33.52 -9.09
C ASN A 35 2.71 -33.68 -9.92
N PRO A 36 1.60 -34.16 -9.34
CA PRO A 36 0.37 -34.32 -10.08
C PRO A 36 -0.09 -32.94 -10.62
N PRO A 37 -0.56 -32.85 -11.88
CA PRO A 37 -0.99 -31.58 -12.48
C PRO A 37 -2.08 -30.87 -11.66
N GLN A 38 -2.85 -31.62 -10.87
CA GLN A 38 -3.86 -31.12 -9.93
C GLN A 38 -3.27 -30.18 -8.86
N LYS A 39 -2.00 -30.35 -8.47
CA LYS A 39 -1.32 -29.47 -7.49
C LYS A 39 -1.11 -28.05 -8.00
N PHE A 40 -1.13 -27.86 -9.32
CA PHE A 40 -0.94 -26.57 -9.98
C PHE A 40 -2.26 -25.92 -10.41
N LEU A 41 -3.41 -26.58 -10.18
CA LEU A 41 -4.70 -26.00 -10.44
C LEU A 41 -5.03 -24.91 -9.40
N PRO A 42 -5.72 -23.83 -9.80
CA PRO A 42 -6.26 -22.86 -8.87
C PRO A 42 -7.08 -23.51 -7.76
N PHE A 43 -7.02 -22.94 -6.56
CA PHE A 43 -7.72 -23.47 -5.40
C PHE A 43 -9.22 -23.23 -5.54
N GLU A 44 -9.95 -24.28 -5.91
CA GLU A 44 -11.42 -24.28 -5.91
C GLU A 44 -11.97 -25.68 -5.60
N SER A 45 -11.44 -26.32 -4.55
CA SER A 45 -11.85 -27.65 -4.08
C SER A 45 -11.91 -28.75 -5.15
N GLY A 46 -11.02 -28.70 -6.15
CA GLY A 46 -10.99 -29.67 -7.26
C GLY A 46 -11.97 -29.37 -8.39
N MET A 47 -12.68 -28.24 -8.35
CA MET A 47 -13.50 -27.76 -9.45
C MET A 47 -12.67 -26.93 -10.42
N ILE A 48 -13.04 -27.00 -11.70
CA ILE A 48 -12.47 -26.12 -12.73
C ILE A 48 -13.05 -24.73 -12.48
N PRO A 49 -12.21 -23.68 -12.41
CA PRO A 49 -12.67 -22.35 -12.05
C PRO A 49 -13.78 -21.86 -12.99
N PHE A 50 -14.89 -21.41 -12.38
CA PHE A 50 -16.09 -21.00 -13.11
C PHE A 50 -15.91 -19.68 -13.86
N HIS A 51 -14.92 -18.87 -13.49
CA HIS A 51 -14.64 -17.57 -14.08
C HIS A 51 -13.14 -17.36 -14.32
N ASP A 52 -12.82 -16.73 -15.45
CA ASP A 52 -11.49 -16.21 -15.69
C ASP A 52 -11.17 -15.14 -14.63
N SER A 53 -10.02 -15.28 -13.96
CA SER A 53 -9.52 -14.31 -12.96
C SER A 53 -9.24 -12.93 -13.57
N ARG A 54 -9.32 -12.79 -14.90
CA ARG A 54 -9.16 -11.55 -15.67
C ARG A 54 -10.46 -10.73 -15.84
N GLY A 55 -11.46 -10.97 -14.98
CA GLY A 55 -12.66 -10.13 -14.92
C GLY A 55 -12.34 -8.68 -14.54
N ARG A 56 -13.25 -7.75 -14.88
CA ARG A 56 -13.13 -6.35 -14.44
C ARG A 56 -13.29 -6.30 -12.92
N LEU A 57 -12.23 -5.90 -12.23
CA LEU A 57 -12.32 -5.62 -10.80
C LEU A 57 -13.26 -4.43 -10.56
N PRO A 58 -14.03 -4.44 -9.46
CA PRO A 58 -14.87 -3.31 -9.09
C PRO A 58 -14.10 -1.99 -9.02
N VAL A 59 -14.63 -0.94 -9.65
CA VAL A 59 -14.00 0.39 -9.74
C VAL A 59 -13.80 1.04 -8.36
N LYS A 60 -14.58 0.62 -7.34
CA LYS A 60 -14.42 1.07 -5.95
C LYS A 60 -12.99 0.96 -5.40
N PHE A 61 -12.21 -0.05 -5.81
CA PHE A 61 -10.81 -0.18 -5.38
C PHE A 61 -9.92 0.91 -5.97
N TYR A 62 -10.18 1.33 -7.21
CA TYR A 62 -9.48 2.44 -7.85
C TYR A 62 -9.81 3.76 -7.15
N ILE A 63 -11.09 4.02 -6.86
CA ILE A 63 -11.53 5.23 -6.16
C ILE A 63 -10.88 5.32 -4.78
N PHE A 64 -10.82 4.18 -4.06
CA PHE A 64 -10.13 4.12 -2.77
C PHE A 64 -8.62 4.40 -2.88
N ALA A 65 -7.93 3.79 -3.85
CA ALA A 65 -6.50 4.03 -4.07
C ALA A 65 -6.20 5.49 -4.44
N LEU A 66 -7.04 6.11 -5.28
CA LEU A 66 -6.90 7.50 -5.65
C LEU A 66 -7.15 8.44 -4.47
N ALA A 67 -8.17 8.16 -3.65
CA ALA A 67 -8.44 8.92 -2.43
C ALA A 67 -7.28 8.80 -1.43
N PHE A 68 -6.72 7.60 -1.25
CA PHE A 68 -5.54 7.38 -0.42
C PHE A 68 -4.34 8.17 -0.93
N LEU A 69 -4.07 8.17 -2.24
CA LEU A 69 -2.98 8.93 -2.84
C LEU A 69 -3.10 10.44 -2.59
N ILE A 70 -4.30 11.00 -2.75
CA ILE A 70 -4.55 12.43 -2.50
C ILE A 70 -4.32 12.76 -1.02
N PHE A 71 -4.80 11.92 -0.10
CA PHE A 71 -4.60 12.09 1.33
C PHE A 71 -3.12 11.92 1.75
N ASP A 72 -2.37 11.03 1.11
CA ASP A 72 -0.93 10.87 1.36
C ASP A 72 -0.13 12.11 0.90
N ILE A 73 -0.50 12.68 -0.25
CA ILE A 73 0.08 13.94 -0.73
C ILE A 73 -0.22 15.11 0.22
N GLU A 74 -1.42 15.17 0.81
CA GLU A 74 -1.77 16.17 1.82
C GLU A 74 -0.82 16.09 3.01
N VAL A 75 -0.59 14.90 3.57
CA VAL A 75 0.33 14.73 4.71
C VAL A 75 1.75 15.13 4.31
N ALA A 76 2.19 14.77 3.11
CA ALA A 76 3.50 15.18 2.60
C ALA A 76 3.64 16.72 2.52
N LEU A 77 2.56 17.45 2.21
CA LEU A 77 2.53 18.91 2.21
C LEU A 77 2.54 19.52 3.62
N LEU A 78 1.99 18.81 4.62
CA LEU A 78 2.00 19.26 6.01
C LEU A 78 3.36 19.06 6.71
N ILE A 79 4.15 18.06 6.31
CA ILE A 79 5.48 17.80 6.90
C ILE A 79 6.40 19.04 6.94
N PRO A 80 6.64 19.78 5.83
CA PRO A 80 7.50 20.95 5.85
C PRO A 80 6.92 22.12 6.66
N TYR A 81 5.61 22.13 6.91
CA TYR A 81 4.96 23.15 7.74
C TYR A 81 5.24 22.97 9.25
N ILE A 82 5.35 21.73 9.73
CA ILE A 82 5.60 21.40 11.15
C ILE A 82 6.76 22.21 11.78
N PRO A 83 7.97 22.28 11.19
CA PRO A 83 9.09 22.99 11.82
C PRO A 83 8.89 24.52 11.88
N ILE A 84 8.03 25.10 11.04
CA ILE A 84 7.84 26.56 10.91
C ILE A 84 6.51 27.06 11.49
N VAL A 85 5.66 26.18 12.03
CA VAL A 85 4.34 26.54 12.58
C VAL A 85 4.39 27.68 13.59
N LYS A 86 5.41 27.71 14.46
CA LYS A 86 5.59 28.76 15.47
C LYS A 86 5.93 30.13 14.85
N GLN A 87 6.59 30.14 13.69
CA GLN A 87 6.98 31.37 12.99
C GLN A 87 5.79 31.97 12.23
N LEU A 88 4.93 31.11 11.68
CA LEU A 88 3.74 31.52 10.93
C LEU A 88 2.58 31.98 11.83
N GLY A 89 2.57 31.55 13.10
CA GLY A 89 1.57 31.96 14.08
C GLY A 89 0.14 31.59 13.65
N ILE A 90 -0.83 32.46 13.98
CA ILE A 90 -2.26 32.21 13.75
C ILE A 90 -2.59 32.14 12.25
N VAL A 91 -1.89 32.91 11.41
CA VAL A 91 -2.12 32.94 9.96
C VAL A 91 -1.81 31.58 9.34
N GLY A 92 -0.65 31.01 9.66
CA GLY A 92 -0.31 29.67 9.16
C GLY A 92 -1.25 28.59 9.66
N ILE A 93 -1.80 28.72 10.88
CA ILE A 93 -2.79 27.76 11.39
C ILE A 93 -4.10 27.86 10.60
N ALA A 94 -4.54 29.08 10.28
CA ALA A 94 -5.73 29.30 9.48
C ALA A 94 -5.58 28.76 8.04
N GLU A 95 -4.41 28.92 7.42
CA GLU A 95 -4.12 28.37 6.09
C GLU A 95 -4.16 26.83 6.07
N VAL A 96 -3.53 26.18 7.06
CA VAL A 96 -3.57 24.72 7.18
C VAL A 96 -5.00 24.23 7.46
N LEU A 97 -5.74 24.92 8.33
CA LEU A 97 -7.12 24.56 8.60
C LEU A 97 -8.00 24.70 7.36
N PHE A 98 -7.82 25.76 6.57
CA PHE A 98 -8.51 25.94 5.30
C PHE A 98 -8.16 24.84 4.30
N PHE A 99 -6.87 24.50 4.17
CA PHE A 99 -6.40 23.41 3.33
C PHE A 99 -7.04 22.06 3.71
N LEU A 100 -7.06 21.73 5.01
CA LEU A 100 -7.71 20.55 5.55
C LEU A 100 -9.22 20.54 5.27
N LEU A 101 -9.90 21.70 5.38
CA LEU A 101 -11.34 21.79 5.11
C LEU A 101 -11.68 21.49 3.65
N VAL A 102 -10.90 22.01 2.69
CA VAL A 102 -11.11 21.76 1.26
C VAL A 102 -11.00 20.26 0.96
N LEU A 103 -9.98 19.60 1.50
CA LEU A 103 -9.77 18.16 1.35
C LEU A 103 -10.84 17.33 2.06
N PHE A 104 -11.28 17.77 3.24
CA PHE A 104 -12.40 17.14 3.96
C PHE A 104 -13.69 17.13 3.14
N PHE A 105 -14.03 18.24 2.46
CA PHE A 105 -15.18 18.26 1.55
C PHE A 105 -14.97 17.35 0.34
N GLY A 106 -13.75 17.29 -0.22
CA GLY A 106 -13.40 16.33 -1.27
C GLY A 106 -13.60 14.88 -0.83
N TYR A 107 -13.20 14.54 0.40
CA TYR A 107 -13.40 13.22 1.00
C TYR A 107 -14.90 12.89 1.17
N LEU A 108 -15.70 13.82 1.68
CA LEU A 108 -17.16 13.61 1.81
C LEU A 108 -17.81 13.32 0.45
N TYR A 109 -17.42 14.05 -0.59
CA TYR A 109 -17.90 13.81 -1.95
C TYR A 109 -17.54 12.41 -2.46
N ILE A 110 -16.26 12.01 -2.32
CA ILE A 110 -15.80 10.69 -2.76
C ILE A 110 -16.50 9.58 -1.98
N ARG A 111 -16.69 9.73 -0.67
CA ARG A 111 -17.43 8.77 0.17
C ARG A 111 -18.81 8.48 -0.41
N ASP A 112 -19.55 9.54 -0.75
CA ASP A 112 -20.92 9.41 -1.24
C ASP A 112 -20.97 8.77 -2.66
N VAL A 113 -19.96 9.04 -3.49
CA VAL A 113 -19.80 8.41 -4.81
C VAL A 113 -19.40 6.93 -4.68
N ALA A 114 -18.49 6.60 -3.77
CA ALA A 114 -17.99 5.25 -3.56
C ALA A 114 -19.03 4.31 -2.94
N LEU A 115 -19.96 4.83 -2.12
CA LEU A 115 -21.04 4.05 -1.50
C LEU A 115 -22.23 3.79 -2.44
N LYS A 116 -22.38 4.57 -3.52
CA LYS A 116 -23.47 4.40 -4.50
C LYS A 116 -23.16 3.37 -5.59
N GLN A 117 -21.96 2.80 -5.64
CA GLN A 117 -21.55 1.75 -6.58
C GLN A 117 -21.42 0.39 -5.89
#